data_AF-A0A935W942-F1
#
_entry.id   AF-A0A935W942-F1
#
_cell.length_a   1.000
_cell.length_b   1.000
_cell.length_c   1.000
_cell.angle_alpha   90.00
_cell.angle_beta   90.00
_cell.angle_gamma   90.00
#
_symmetry.space_group_name_H-M   'P 1'
#
loop_
_entity.id
_entity.type
_entity.pdbx_description
1 polymer ?
#
loop_
_entity_poly.entity_id
_entity_poly.type
_entity_poly.pdbx_seq_one_letter_code
_entity_poly.pdbx_strand_id
1 'polypeptide(L)' 'MGREIKSFGEISKTSGSNEFEWIGTNNCSDKVTSGFYLLKFNAKSLEKENMNFAKTIKLMLLK' A
#
# COMPACT_ATOMS: atom_id res chain seq x y z
N MET A 1 14.75 -6.70 -7.56
CA MET A 1 13.98 -6.94 -6.32
C MET A 1 13.89 -5.60 -5.59
N GLY A 2 12.69 -5.14 -5.20
CA GLY A 2 12.50 -3.86 -4.50
C GLY A 2 12.56 -4.02 -2.99
N ARG A 3 13.05 -3.00 -2.27
CA ARG A 3 13.06 -2.96 -0.80
C ARG A 3 11.71 -2.46 -0.29
N GLU A 4 11.16 -3.09 0.75
CA GLU A 4 9.99 -2.56 1.45
C GLU A 4 10.39 -1.31 2.25
N ILE A 5 9.59 -0.25 2.14
CA ILE A 5 9.94 1.09 2.65
C ILE A 5 8.92 1.57 3.68
N LYS A 6 7.66 1.18 3.50
CA LYS A 6 6.55 1.45 4.40
C LYS A 6 5.57 0.28 4.33
N SER A 7 5.09 -0.14 5.48
CA SER A 7 3.91 -1.02 5.59
C SER A 7 2.79 -0.26 6.29
N PHE A 8 1.57 -0.48 5.84
CA PHE A 8 0.36 0.06 6.45
C PHE A 8 -0.36 -1.11 7.09
N GLY A 9 -0.81 -0.94 8.34
CA GLY A 9 -1.40 -2.03 9.11
C GLY A 9 -2.62 -2.66 8.42
N GLU A 10 -2.98 -3.86 8.86
CA GLU A 10 -4.18 -4.56 8.41
C GLU A 10 -5.42 -3.79 8.86
N ILE A 11 -6.10 -3.15 7.91
CA ILE A 11 -7.38 -2.48 8.18
C ILE A 11 -8.47 -3.32 7.53
N SER A 12 -9.32 -3.94 8.34
CA SER A 12 -10.57 -4.52 7.84
C SER A 12 -11.44 -3.37 7.31
N LYS A 13 -11.83 -3.45 6.04
CA LYS A 13 -12.66 -2.45 5.38
C LYS A 13 -13.87 -3.14 4.75
N THR A 14 -15.02 -2.47 4.83
CA THR A 14 -16.20 -2.86 4.07
C THR A 14 -15.94 -2.65 2.58
N SER A 15 -16.63 -3.42 1.74
CA SER A 15 -16.61 -3.24 0.30
C SER A 15 -17.04 -1.82 -0.09
N GLY A 16 -16.40 -1.24 -1.09
CA GLY A 16 -16.66 0.11 -1.54
C GLY A 16 -15.38 0.85 -1.92
N SER A 17 -15.50 2.15 -2.13
CA SER A 17 -14.36 3.03 -2.41
C SER A 17 -13.64 3.39 -1.11
N ASN A 18 -12.32 3.25 -1.11
CA ASN A 18 -11.46 3.66 0.00
C ASN A 18 -10.39 4.59 -0.52
N GLU A 19 -10.14 5.68 0.19
CA GLU A 19 -9.05 6.60 -0.09
C GLU A 19 -7.84 6.25 0.76
N PHE A 20 -6.66 6.43 0.18
CA PHE A 20 -5.39 6.14 0.82
C PHE A 20 -4.39 7.23 0.42
N GLU A 21 -3.76 7.82 1.43
CA GLU A 21 -2.72 8.83 1.25
C GLU A 21 -1.43 8.36 1.92
N TRP A 22 -0.33 8.47 1.18
CA TRP A 22 1.01 8.26 1.72
C TRP A 22 1.82 9.55 1.61
N ILE A 23 2.20 10.10 2.74
CA ILE A 23 2.94 11.36 2.85
C ILE A 23 4.44 11.25 2.49
N GLY A 24 4.87 10.15 1.86
CA GLY A 24 6.25 9.97 1.42
C GLY A 24 7.26 9.73 2.55
N THR A 25 6.86 9.08 3.64
CA THR A 25 7.75 8.69 4.75
C THR A 25 7.94 7.18 4.86
N ASN A 26 9.08 6.75 5.40
CA ASN A 26 9.36 5.33 5.68
C ASN A 26 8.72 4.87 7.03
N ASN A 27 8.99 3.64 7.46
CA ASN A 27 8.53 3.12 8.76
C ASN A 27 9.09 3.92 9.97
N CYS A 28 10.25 4.55 9.83
CA CYS A 28 10.88 5.39 10.84
C CYS A 28 10.42 6.87 10.80
N SER A 29 9.47 7.21 9.93
CA SER A 29 9.00 8.58 9.67
C SER A 29 9.99 9.50 8.95
N ASP A 30 11.09 8.97 8.41
CA ASP A 30 11.98 9.76 7.55
C ASP A 30 11.38 9.94 6.16
N LYS A 31 11.59 11.13 5.57
CA LYS A 31 11.20 11.41 4.18
C LYS A 31 12.00 10.53 3.22
N VAL A 32 11.32 9.89 2.29
CA VAL A 32 11.97 9.10 1.23
C VAL A 32 12.39 10.01 0.08
N THR A 33 13.36 9.55 -0.72
CA THR A 33 13.82 10.26 -1.91
C THR A 33 12.73 10.38 -2.98
N SER A 34 12.82 11.37 -3.86
CA SER A 34 11.98 11.39 -5.07
C SER A 34 12.25 10.18 -5.95
N GLY A 35 11.23 9.68 -6.63
CA GLY A 35 11.38 8.54 -7.53
C GLY A 35 10.12 7.73 -7.70
N PHE A 36 10.28 6.54 -8.27
CA PHE A 36 9.20 5.60 -8.49
C PHE A 36 9.07 4.61 -7.33
N TYR A 37 7.85 4.47 -6.84
CA TYR A 37 7.48 3.55 -5.76
C TYR A 37 6.39 2.61 -6.26
N LEU A 38 6.33 1.41 -5.67
CA LEU A 38 5.28 0.44 -5.95
C LEU A 38 4.43 0.28 -4.70
N LEU A 39 3.16 0.67 -4.80
CA LEU A 39 2.16 0.36 -3.79
C LEU A 39 1.57 -1.02 -4.11
N LYS A 40 1.77 -1.98 -3.20
CA LYS A 40 1.14 -3.30 -3.28
C LYS A 40 -0.02 -3.34 -2.30
N PHE A 41 -1.21 -3.61 -2.83
CA PHE A 41 -2.42 -3.81 -2.05
C PHE A 41 -2.79 -5.29 -2.08
N ASN A 42 -2.96 -5.88 -0.90
CA ASN A 42 -3.44 -7.25 -0.73
C ASN A 42 -4.68 -7.24 0.14
N ALA A 43 -5.76 -7.89 -0.29
CA ALA A 43 -6.98 -8.06 0.48
C ALA A 43 -7.41 -9.54 0.45
N LYS A 44 -7.90 -10.02 1.59
CA LYS A 44 -8.48 -11.35 1.74
C LYS A 44 -9.95 -11.21 2.11
N SER A 45 -10.83 -11.92 1.40
CA SER A 45 -12.24 -12.00 1.80
C SER A 45 -12.37 -12.82 3.08
N LEU A 46 -13.20 -12.34 4.01
CA LEU A 46 -13.57 -13.09 5.21
C LEU A 46 -14.79 -14.01 4.96
N GLU A 47 -15.57 -13.75 3.90
CA GLU A 47 -16.80 -14.49 3.59
C GLU A 47 -16.55 -15.69 2.66
N LYS A 48 -15.56 -15.57 1.78
CA LYS A 48 -15.19 -16.65 0.84
C LYS A 48 -13.80 -17.15 1.17
N GLU A 49 -13.71 -18.41 1.57
CA GLU A 49 -12.43 -19.07 1.78
C GLU A 49 -11.56 -18.96 0.53
N ASN A 50 -10.27 -18.66 0.73
CA ASN A 50 -9.24 -18.56 -0.30
C ASN A 50 -9.43 -17.46 -1.37
N MET A 51 -10.35 -16.52 -1.18
CA MET A 51 -10.48 -15.39 -2.10
C MET A 51 -9.52 -14.26 -1.71
N ASN A 52 -8.40 -14.18 -2.43
CA ASN A 52 -7.38 -13.15 -2.27
C ASN A 52 -7.35 -12.23 -3.50
N PHE A 53 -7.17 -10.94 -3.26
CA PHE A 53 -7.01 -9.92 -4.29
C PHE A 53 -5.69 -9.20 -4.09
N ALA A 54 -4.90 -9.12 -5.15
CA ALA A 54 -3.65 -8.38 -5.16
C ALA A 54 -3.66 -7.36 -6.30
N LYS A 55 -3.27 -6.13 -6.01
CA LYS A 55 -3.09 -5.07 -7.02
C LYS A 55 -1.80 -4.32 -6.75
N THR A 56 -1.08 -3.98 -7.81
CA THR A 56 0.10 -3.14 -7.72
C THR A 56 -0.12 -1.85 -8.48
N ILE A 57 0.24 -0.72 -7.88
CA ILE A 57 0.14 0.61 -8.46
C ILE A 57 1.53 1.24 -8.43
N LYS A 58 1.93 1.85 -9.54
CA LYS A 58 3.18 2.61 -9.63
C LYS A 58 2.90 4.06 -9.23
N LEU A 59 3.60 4.54 -8.22
CA LEU A 59 3.55 5.91 -7.71
C LEU A 59 4.81 6.66 -8.15
N MET A 60 4.67 7.92 -8.51
CA MET A 60 5.79 8.84 -8.71
C MET A 60 5.76 9.85 -7.57
N LEU A 61 6.81 9.88 -6.77
CA LEU A 61 6.98 10.88 -5.72
C LEU A 61 7.90 11.97 -6.23
N LEU A 62 7.35 13.19 -6.29
CA LEU A 62 8.07 14.41 -6.62
C LEU A 62 8.23 15.24 -5.34
N LYS A 63 9.33 15.98 -5.24
CA LYS A 63 9.65 16.82 -4.08
C LYS A 63 9.29 18.27 -4.37
#